data_AF-A0A174PR10-F1
#
_entry.id   AF-A0A174PR10-F1
#
_cell.length_a   1.000
_cell.length_b   1.000
_cell.length_c   1.000
_cell.angle_alpha   90.00
_cell.angle_beta   90.00
_cell.angle_gamma   90.00
#
_symmetry.space_group_name_H-M   'P 1'
#
loop_
_entity.id
_entity.type
_entity.pdbx_description
1 polymer ?
#
loop_
_entity_poly.entity_id
_entity_poly.type
_entity_poly.pdbx_seq_one_letter_code
_entity_poly.pdbx_strand_id
1 'polypeptide(L)'
;MNYKKMTFRASMLGLIVMLFAGLVSCSSDDDDKNIPVEETKVPTTGAIVFLYAATEDELSICDMIAEYTDENGATKTEAITATKWKKQINFSSLPAKGLISIKRTLKANVELEKKSYQFSSHSLLITVAIFDQNKKTVDSATSGSTNSYLSVGKDKVEEYIKKESSNTYYSYVLDKKKNAQDSYFTIEYLKQ
;
A
#
# COMPACT_ATOMS: atom_id res chain seq x y z
N MET A 1 17.69 32.85 -10.35
CA MET A 1 17.42 32.09 -9.11
C MET A 1 16.00 31.53 -9.22
N ASN A 2 15.87 30.24 -9.53
CA ASN A 2 14.61 29.60 -9.93
C ASN A 2 13.95 28.93 -8.73
N TYR A 3 12.93 29.56 -8.17
CA TYR A 3 12.09 29.08 -7.05
C TYR A 3 11.10 28.00 -7.50
N LYS A 4 11.58 26.86 -8.00
CA LYS A 4 10.68 25.77 -8.47
C LYS A 4 10.97 24.37 -7.91
N LYS A 5 11.80 24.26 -6.85
CA LYS A 5 12.23 22.95 -6.32
C LYS A 5 11.95 22.71 -4.83
N MET A 6 11.10 23.50 -4.18
CA MET A 6 10.98 23.45 -2.72
C MET A 6 9.55 23.43 -2.16
N THR A 7 8.63 22.71 -2.79
CA THR A 7 7.30 22.43 -2.20
C THR A 7 6.88 20.95 -2.22
N PHE A 8 7.60 20.06 -2.91
CA PHE A 8 7.17 18.66 -3.02
C PHE A 8 7.52 17.77 -1.81
N ARG A 9 8.44 18.20 -0.94
CA ARG A 9 8.91 17.40 0.20
C ARG A 9 8.11 17.58 1.49
N ALA A 10 7.35 18.66 1.63
CA ALA A 10 6.64 18.97 2.88
C ALA A 10 5.15 18.53 2.89
N SER A 11 4.53 18.26 1.74
CA SER A 11 3.10 17.94 1.65
C SER A 11 2.75 16.45 1.84
N MET A 12 3.74 15.54 1.90
CA MET A 12 3.48 14.10 1.91
C MET A 12 3.52 13.46 3.30
N LEU A 13 4.10 14.14 4.29
CA LEU A 13 4.00 13.73 5.71
C LEU A 13 2.63 14.05 6.31
N GLY A 14 1.96 15.12 5.88
CA GLY A 14 0.61 15.50 6.35
C GLY A 14 -0.54 14.62 5.83
N LEU A 15 -0.29 13.80 4.82
CA LEU A 15 -1.31 12.92 4.21
C LEU A 15 -1.51 11.61 5.01
N ILE A 16 -0.58 11.26 5.89
CA ILE A 16 -0.57 9.99 6.63
C ILE A 16 -1.59 9.99 7.78
N VAL A 17 -1.81 11.14 8.43
CA VAL A 17 -2.86 11.28 9.47
C VAL A 17 -4.25 11.39 8.83
N MET A 18 -4.37 12.01 7.65
CA MET A 18 -5.66 12.25 7.00
C MET A 18 -6.34 11.03 6.39
N LEU A 19 -5.61 9.94 6.12
CA LEU A 19 -6.20 8.73 5.51
C LEU A 19 -7.24 8.05 6.41
N PHE A 20 -7.21 8.30 7.72
CA PHE A 20 -8.21 7.86 8.69
C PHE A 20 -8.71 8.98 9.62
N ALA A 21 -8.40 10.27 9.34
CA ALA A 21 -8.68 11.42 10.22
C ALA A 21 -10.17 11.79 10.41
N GLY A 22 -11.11 10.94 10.01
CA GLY A 22 -12.53 11.14 10.32
C GLY A 22 -12.94 10.76 11.74
N LEU A 23 -12.04 10.21 12.59
CA LEU A 23 -12.43 9.54 13.85
C LEU A 23 -11.68 9.99 15.11
N VAL A 24 -10.81 11.00 15.04
CA VAL A 24 -10.17 11.57 16.23
C VAL A 24 -10.94 12.80 16.70
N SER A 25 -11.93 12.59 17.57
CA SER A 25 -12.34 13.63 18.51
C SER A 25 -11.18 13.83 19.50
N CYS A 26 -10.42 14.92 19.33
CA CYS A 26 -9.68 15.52 20.42
C CYS A 26 -10.72 16.10 21.37
N SER A 27 -11.01 15.42 22.48
CA SER A 27 -11.66 16.04 23.62
C SER A 27 -10.59 16.84 24.36
N SER A 28 -10.71 18.16 24.33
CA SER A 28 -9.98 19.06 25.20
C SER A 28 -10.53 19.00 26.63
N ASP A 29 -9.59 19.15 27.56
CA ASP A 29 -9.67 19.70 28.91
C ASP A 29 -10.46 19.02 30.05
N ASP A 30 -9.76 19.10 31.18
CA ASP A 30 -10.14 19.12 32.59
C ASP A 30 -10.21 17.83 33.42
N ASP A 31 -9.50 17.97 34.54
CA ASP A 31 -9.23 17.03 35.60
C ASP A 31 -10.50 16.39 36.17
N ASP A 32 -10.55 15.05 36.14
CA ASP A 32 -11.07 14.33 37.30
C ASP A 32 -10.51 12.91 37.37
N LYS A 33 -10.07 12.52 38.57
CA LYS A 33 -9.49 11.19 38.84
C LYS A 33 -10.59 10.13 38.89
N ASN A 34 -11.03 9.71 37.72
CA ASN A 34 -11.61 8.38 37.54
C ASN A 34 -10.61 7.62 36.67
N ILE A 35 -9.82 6.69 37.24
CA ILE A 35 -8.99 5.80 36.41
C ILE A 35 -9.99 5.06 35.53
N PRO A 36 -10.11 5.37 34.24
CA PRO A 36 -11.03 4.64 33.39
C PRO A 36 -10.47 3.22 33.37
N VAL A 37 -11.27 2.22 33.70
CA VAL A 37 -10.94 0.84 33.33
C VAL A 37 -10.65 0.93 31.84
N GLU A 38 -9.40 0.70 31.44
CA GLU A 38 -9.01 0.75 30.05
C GLU A 38 -9.84 -0.34 29.37
N GLU A 39 -10.93 0.06 28.71
CA GLU A 39 -11.76 -0.88 27.99
C GLU A 39 -10.83 -1.67 27.08
N THR A 40 -10.79 -2.98 27.27
CA THR A 40 -9.96 -3.84 26.44
C THR A 40 -10.40 -3.60 25.01
N LYS A 41 -9.55 -2.97 24.21
CA LYS A 41 -9.84 -2.61 22.82
C LYS A 41 -9.84 -3.89 22.00
N VAL A 42 -10.99 -4.58 21.96
CA VAL A 42 -11.14 -5.83 21.22
C VAL A 42 -11.16 -5.50 19.72
N PRO A 43 -10.22 -6.01 18.91
CA PRO A 43 -10.26 -5.80 17.47
C PRO A 43 -11.54 -6.37 16.87
N THR A 44 -12.23 -5.57 16.06
CA THR A 44 -13.47 -5.99 15.38
C THR A 44 -13.35 -5.91 13.87
N THR A 45 -12.72 -4.85 13.37
CA THR A 45 -12.65 -4.50 11.94
C THR A 45 -11.23 -4.08 11.57
N GLY A 46 -10.96 -3.97 10.27
CA GLY A 46 -9.67 -3.52 9.80
C GLY A 46 -9.74 -2.88 8.43
N ALA A 47 -8.70 -2.16 8.05
CA ALA A 47 -8.53 -1.59 6.72
C ALA A 47 -7.11 -1.82 6.23
N ILE A 48 -6.98 -1.99 4.92
CA ILE A 48 -5.69 -2.02 4.23
C ILE A 48 -5.71 -1.04 3.06
N VAL A 49 -4.61 -0.31 2.90
CA VAL A 49 -4.39 0.62 1.80
C VAL A 49 -3.14 0.19 1.04
N PHE A 50 -3.29 -0.01 -0.25
CA PHE A 50 -2.19 -0.24 -1.19
C PHE A 50 -1.92 1.05 -1.96
N LEU A 51 -0.67 1.47 -1.99
CA LEU A 51 -0.19 2.59 -2.77
C LEU A 51 0.95 2.13 -3.66
N TYR A 52 0.75 2.24 -4.97
CA TYR A 52 1.77 1.89 -5.96
C TYR A 52 2.16 3.12 -6.78
N ALA A 53 3.47 3.32 -6.95
CA ALA A 53 4.00 4.40 -7.78
C ALA A 53 4.66 3.84 -9.05
N ALA A 54 3.97 3.97 -10.18
CA ALA A 54 4.52 3.66 -11.50
C ALA A 54 5.34 4.83 -12.05
N THR A 55 6.37 4.55 -12.83
CA THR A 55 7.04 5.59 -13.62
C THR A 55 6.27 5.89 -14.91
N GLU A 56 6.48 7.06 -15.50
CA GLU A 56 5.95 7.37 -16.84
C GLU A 56 6.50 6.41 -17.91
N ASP A 57 7.77 6.00 -17.75
CA ASP A 57 8.41 5.04 -18.64
C ASP A 57 7.69 3.68 -18.59
N GLU A 58 7.39 3.15 -17.40
CA GLU A 58 6.62 1.93 -17.23
C GLU A 58 5.26 2.02 -17.91
N LEU A 59 4.50 3.08 -17.63
CA LEU A 59 3.17 3.26 -18.21
C LEU A 59 3.20 3.46 -19.73
N SER A 60 4.31 3.96 -20.27
CA SER A 60 4.47 4.12 -21.71
C SER A 60 4.62 2.77 -22.42
N ILE A 61 5.37 1.82 -21.84
CA ILE A 61 5.74 0.56 -22.52
C ILE A 61 5.07 -0.71 -21.96
N CYS A 62 4.47 -0.65 -20.78
CA CYS A 62 3.83 -1.78 -20.13
C CYS A 62 2.32 -1.61 -19.97
N ASP A 63 1.60 -2.71 -20.11
CA ASP A 63 0.29 -2.90 -19.49
C ASP A 63 0.50 -3.33 -18.04
N MET A 64 -0.11 -2.59 -17.12
CA MET A 64 0.07 -2.75 -15.69
C MET A 64 -1.24 -3.10 -15.01
N ILE A 65 -1.20 -4.11 -14.15
CA ILE A 65 -2.39 -4.63 -13.48
C ILE A 65 -2.10 -4.83 -11.99
N ALA A 66 -3.00 -4.34 -11.14
CA ALA A 66 -3.11 -4.73 -9.75
C ALA A 66 -4.11 -5.89 -9.61
N GLU A 67 -3.71 -6.96 -8.97
CA GLU A 67 -4.58 -8.08 -8.59
C GLU A 67 -4.62 -8.17 -7.08
N TYR A 68 -5.80 -8.09 -6.47
CA TYR A 68 -5.93 -8.06 -5.01
C TYR A 68 -7.18 -8.79 -4.51
N THR A 69 -7.14 -9.22 -3.26
CA THR A 69 -8.32 -9.78 -2.57
C THR A 69 -9.18 -8.65 -2.00
N ASP A 70 -10.46 -8.61 -2.34
CA ASP A 70 -11.44 -7.64 -1.84
C ASP A 70 -11.96 -7.95 -0.43
N GLU A 71 -12.87 -7.13 0.09
CA GLU A 71 -13.44 -7.27 1.43
C GLU A 71 -14.22 -8.57 1.65
N ASN A 72 -14.66 -9.21 0.56
CA ASN A 72 -15.42 -10.47 0.58
C ASN A 72 -14.54 -11.69 0.33
N GLY A 73 -13.22 -11.51 0.20
CA GLY A 73 -12.29 -12.58 -0.10
C GLY A 73 -12.19 -12.95 -1.59
N ALA A 74 -12.82 -12.17 -2.49
CA ALA A 74 -12.76 -12.43 -3.92
C ALA A 74 -11.57 -11.72 -4.58
N THR A 75 -10.97 -12.35 -5.59
CA THR A 75 -9.91 -11.73 -6.38
C THR A 75 -10.50 -10.67 -7.33
N LYS A 76 -9.93 -9.48 -7.31
CA LYS A 76 -10.22 -8.36 -8.20
C LYS A 76 -8.99 -7.93 -8.97
N THR A 77 -9.23 -7.33 -10.12
CA THR A 77 -8.20 -6.91 -11.06
C THR A 77 -8.48 -5.49 -11.52
N GLU A 78 -7.49 -4.61 -11.44
CA GLU A 78 -7.56 -3.22 -11.88
C GLU A 78 -6.37 -2.85 -12.74
N ALA A 79 -6.61 -2.11 -13.82
CA ALA A 79 -5.53 -1.53 -14.62
C ALA A 79 -4.88 -0.34 -13.88
N ILE A 80 -3.55 -0.28 -13.89
CA ILE A 80 -2.79 0.86 -13.39
C ILE A 80 -2.46 1.75 -14.57
N THR A 81 -3.19 2.85 -14.73
CA THR A 81 -3.06 3.78 -15.87
C THR A 81 -2.47 5.13 -15.48
N ALA A 82 -2.21 5.34 -14.18
CA ALA A 82 -1.65 6.55 -13.62
C ALA A 82 -0.38 6.25 -12.81
N THR A 83 0.51 7.24 -12.70
CA THR A 83 1.78 7.12 -11.96
C THR A 83 1.57 6.90 -10.46
N LYS A 84 0.37 7.14 -9.96
CA LYS A 84 -0.05 6.80 -8.59
C LYS A 84 -1.34 6.01 -8.65
N TRP A 85 -1.29 4.78 -8.18
CA TRP A 85 -2.47 3.95 -7.97
C TRP A 85 -2.68 3.74 -6.47
N LYS A 86 -3.94 3.85 -6.04
CA LYS A 86 -4.35 3.65 -4.65
C LYS A 86 -5.54 2.71 -4.62
N LYS A 87 -5.48 1.72 -3.74
CA LYS A 87 -6.65 0.93 -3.35
C LYS A 87 -6.80 0.88 -1.85
N GLN A 88 -8.01 1.08 -1.36
CA GLN A 88 -8.36 0.88 0.04
C GLN A 88 -9.44 -0.18 0.13
N ILE A 89 -9.30 -1.08 1.10
CA ILE A 89 -10.24 -2.16 1.39
C ILE A 89 -10.55 -2.08 2.87
N ASN A 90 -11.84 -2.11 3.21
CA ASN A 90 -12.32 -2.07 4.59
C ASN A 90 -13.02 -3.39 4.88
N PHE A 91 -12.59 -4.08 5.93
CA PHE A 91 -13.14 -5.35 6.36
C PHE A 91 -14.12 -5.13 7.50
N SER A 92 -15.36 -5.59 7.34
CA SER A 92 -16.41 -5.51 8.37
C SER A 92 -16.22 -6.50 9.51
N SER A 93 -15.30 -7.45 9.38
CA SER A 93 -15.00 -8.45 10.40
C SER A 93 -13.58 -8.98 10.27
N LEU A 94 -12.99 -9.33 11.41
CA LEU A 94 -11.74 -10.08 11.51
C LEU A 94 -11.99 -11.55 11.91
N PRO A 95 -11.14 -12.50 11.47
CA PRO A 95 -9.93 -12.30 10.68
C PRO A 95 -10.22 -12.02 9.20
N ALA A 96 -9.35 -11.24 8.57
CA ALA A 96 -9.32 -11.00 7.15
C ALA A 96 -7.96 -11.41 6.59
N LYS A 97 -7.95 -11.99 5.39
CA LYS A 97 -6.70 -12.40 4.72
C LYS A 97 -6.83 -12.12 3.24
N GLY A 98 -5.70 -11.86 2.60
CA GLY A 98 -5.69 -11.62 1.18
C GLY A 98 -4.31 -11.45 0.62
N LEU A 99 -4.30 -11.09 -0.66
CA LEU A 99 -3.11 -10.95 -1.48
C LEU A 99 -3.15 -9.62 -2.23
N ILE A 100 -1.98 -9.11 -2.62
CA ILE A 100 -1.82 -8.04 -3.60
C ILE A 100 -0.65 -8.41 -4.51
N SER A 101 -0.87 -8.31 -5.82
CA SER A 101 0.15 -8.46 -6.85
C SER A 101 0.13 -7.27 -7.80
N ILE A 102 1.32 -6.79 -8.18
CA ILE A 102 1.47 -5.82 -9.28
C ILE A 102 2.16 -6.51 -10.44
N LYS A 103 1.41 -6.75 -11.51
CA LYS A 103 1.87 -7.41 -12.73
C LYS A 103 2.17 -6.38 -13.80
N ARG A 104 3.22 -6.63 -14.58
CA ARG A 104 3.66 -5.79 -15.70
C ARG A 104 3.89 -6.70 -16.90
N THR A 105 3.36 -6.30 -18.05
CA THR A 105 3.59 -6.99 -19.32
C THR A 105 3.92 -5.93 -20.35
N LEU A 106 4.87 -6.17 -21.27
CA LEU A 106 5.07 -5.25 -22.39
C LEU A 106 3.80 -5.15 -23.22
N LYS A 107 3.46 -3.93 -23.62
CA LYS A 107 2.39 -3.70 -24.59
C LYS A 107 2.72 -4.40 -25.89
N ALA A 108 1.71 -4.94 -26.54
CA ALA A 108 1.87 -5.59 -27.84
C ALA A 108 2.50 -4.60 -28.85
N ASN A 109 3.55 -5.07 -29.56
CA ASN A 109 4.25 -4.31 -30.61
C ASN A 109 4.86 -2.97 -30.15
N VAL A 110 5.15 -2.80 -28.87
CA VAL A 110 5.79 -1.56 -28.40
C VAL A 110 7.20 -1.40 -28.97
N GLU A 111 7.47 -0.25 -29.58
CA GLU A 111 8.82 0.12 -29.98
C GLU A 111 9.56 0.81 -28.83
N LEU A 112 10.74 0.27 -28.49
CA LEU A 112 11.57 0.87 -27.45
C LEU A 112 12.46 1.97 -28.04
N GLU A 113 12.03 3.22 -28.00
CA GLU A 113 12.77 4.37 -28.56
C GLU A 113 13.91 4.91 -27.67
N LYS A 114 13.80 4.76 -26.34
CA LYS A 114 14.77 5.32 -25.39
C LYS A 114 15.96 4.38 -25.21
N LYS A 115 17.13 4.94 -24.87
CA LYS A 115 18.33 4.15 -24.52
C LYS A 115 18.16 3.35 -23.23
N SER A 116 17.37 3.89 -22.30
CA SER A 116 17.05 3.26 -21.02
C SER A 116 15.68 3.73 -20.53
N TYR A 117 15.05 2.92 -19.69
CA TYR A 117 13.75 3.15 -19.09
C TYR A 117 13.85 3.08 -17.58
N GLN A 118 13.18 3.99 -16.89
CA GLN A 118 13.03 3.96 -15.45
C GLN A 118 11.91 2.99 -15.07
N PHE A 119 12.21 2.02 -14.22
CA PHE A 119 11.22 1.14 -13.62
C PHE A 119 11.11 1.38 -12.13
N SER A 120 9.89 1.32 -11.60
CA SER A 120 9.68 1.29 -10.17
C SER A 120 10.17 -0.05 -9.59
N SER A 121 10.98 0.03 -8.54
CA SER A 121 11.58 -1.10 -7.85
C SER A 121 11.09 -1.08 -6.41
N HIS A 122 10.41 -2.11 -5.92
CA HIS A 122 9.87 -2.12 -4.54
C HIS A 122 8.93 -0.94 -4.20
N SER A 123 8.17 -0.43 -5.18
CA SER A 123 7.33 0.77 -5.03
C SER A 123 5.89 0.50 -4.56
N LEU A 124 5.67 -0.58 -3.80
CA LEU A 124 4.40 -0.83 -3.14
C LEU A 124 4.52 -0.47 -1.65
N LEU A 125 3.66 0.44 -1.21
CA LEU A 125 3.47 0.80 0.18
C LEU A 125 2.13 0.22 0.66
N ILE A 126 2.16 -0.48 1.78
CA ILE A 126 1.01 -1.15 2.37
C ILE A 126 0.79 -0.57 3.76
N THR A 127 -0.35 0.09 3.97
CA THR A 127 -0.77 0.60 5.28
C THR A 127 -1.91 -0.24 5.80
N VAL A 128 -1.80 -0.70 7.04
CA VAL A 128 -2.83 -1.46 7.76
C VAL A 128 -3.30 -0.67 8.97
N ALA A 129 -4.58 -0.75 9.27
CA ALA A 129 -5.17 -0.27 10.51
C ALA A 129 -6.20 -1.27 11.04
N ILE A 130 -6.20 -1.49 12.35
CA ILE A 130 -7.11 -2.36 13.08
C ILE A 130 -7.94 -1.50 14.02
N PHE A 131 -9.25 -1.73 14.09
CA PHE A 131 -10.17 -0.92 14.88
C PHE A 131 -10.98 -1.75 15.87
N ASP A 132 -11.31 -1.15 17.01
CA ASP A 132 -12.23 -1.72 18.01
C ASP A 132 -13.70 -1.48 17.63
N GLN A 133 -14.64 -1.93 18.47
CA GLN A 133 -16.08 -1.74 18.27
C GLN A 133 -16.51 -0.27 18.14
N ASN A 134 -15.71 0.66 18.70
CA ASN A 134 -15.96 2.09 18.69
C ASN A 134 -15.23 2.80 17.53
N LYS A 135 -14.66 2.02 16.59
CA LYS A 135 -13.84 2.49 15.46
C LYS A 135 -12.56 3.23 15.89
N LYS A 136 -12.10 3.05 17.13
CA LYS A 136 -10.80 3.58 17.55
C LYS A 136 -9.69 2.67 17.06
N THR A 137 -8.59 3.25 16.61
CA THR A 137 -7.42 2.49 16.16
C THR A 137 -6.79 1.75 17.35
N VAL A 138 -6.62 0.44 17.18
CA VAL A 138 -5.96 -0.47 18.14
C VAL A 138 -4.52 -0.74 17.72
N ASP A 139 -4.29 -0.88 16.42
CA ASP A 139 -2.96 -1.13 15.86
C ASP A 139 -2.93 -0.59 14.43
N SER A 140 -1.75 -0.15 13.98
CA SER A 140 -1.53 0.30 12.62
C SER A 140 -0.05 0.26 12.27
N ALA A 141 0.26 -0.08 11.03
CA ALA A 141 1.61 0.09 10.51
C ALA A 141 1.58 0.39 9.02
N THR A 142 2.74 0.85 8.54
CA THR A 142 3.00 1.00 7.12
C THR A 142 4.29 0.26 6.79
N SER A 143 4.27 -0.55 5.73
CA SER A 143 5.40 -1.31 5.23
C SER A 143 5.63 -1.01 3.75
N GLY A 144 6.88 -1.02 3.33
CA GLY A 144 7.29 -0.76 1.94
C GLY A 144 7.69 0.69 1.65
N SER A 145 7.77 1.03 0.37
CA SER A 145 8.21 2.34 -0.13
C SER A 145 7.49 2.65 -1.45
N THR A 146 7.43 3.91 -1.85
CA THR A 146 6.93 4.32 -3.18
C THR A 146 7.92 5.17 -3.97
N ASN A 147 9.22 5.12 -3.65
CA ASN A 147 10.21 6.04 -4.23
C ASN A 147 11.53 5.36 -4.64
N SER A 148 11.44 4.11 -5.05
CA SER A 148 12.59 3.32 -5.43
C SER A 148 12.51 3.01 -6.93
N TYR A 149 13.57 3.32 -7.66
CA TYR A 149 13.59 3.25 -9.12
C TYR A 149 14.89 2.61 -9.62
N LEU A 150 14.80 1.94 -10.76
CA LEU A 150 15.93 1.33 -11.44
C LEU A 150 15.95 1.78 -12.90
N SER A 151 17.11 2.23 -13.39
CA SER A 151 17.33 2.47 -14.81
C SER A 151 17.70 1.17 -15.51
N VAL A 152 16.92 0.76 -16.50
CA VAL A 152 17.13 -0.47 -17.26
C VAL A 152 17.46 -0.10 -18.71
N GLY A 153 18.58 -0.60 -19.22
CA GLY A 153 18.96 -0.41 -20.62
C GLY A 153 17.95 -1.05 -21.57
N LYS A 154 17.73 -0.44 -22.75
CA LYS A 154 16.76 -0.91 -23.76
C LYS A 154 16.90 -2.40 -24.07
N ASP A 155 18.13 -2.88 -24.20
CA ASP A 155 18.51 -4.27 -24.48
C ASP A 155 18.08 -5.25 -23.38
N LYS A 156 17.82 -4.76 -22.16
CA LYS A 156 17.47 -5.56 -20.98
C LYS A 156 16.03 -5.42 -20.54
N VAL A 157 15.23 -4.55 -21.19
CA VAL A 157 13.85 -4.26 -20.80
C VAL A 157 12.99 -5.52 -20.78
N GLU A 158 13.06 -6.33 -21.84
CA GLU A 158 12.26 -7.56 -21.93
C GLU A 158 12.62 -8.58 -20.85
N GLU A 159 13.93 -8.80 -20.63
CA GLU A 159 14.43 -9.70 -19.60
C GLU A 159 14.04 -9.22 -18.20
N TYR A 160 14.18 -7.92 -17.96
CA TYR A 160 13.80 -7.29 -16.70
C TYR A 160 12.32 -7.48 -16.40
N ILE A 161 11.44 -7.21 -17.36
CA ILE A 161 9.99 -7.38 -17.18
C ILE A 161 9.63 -8.84 -16.92
N LYS A 162 10.22 -9.80 -17.66
CA LYS A 162 10.01 -11.23 -17.41
C LYS A 162 10.38 -11.60 -15.98
N LYS A 163 11.54 -11.13 -15.50
CA LYS A 163 12.03 -11.40 -14.14
C LYS A 163 11.21 -10.70 -13.05
N GLU A 164 10.73 -9.48 -13.29
CA GLU A 164 10.01 -8.70 -12.27
C GLU A 164 8.49 -8.93 -12.26
N SER A 165 7.91 -9.44 -13.35
CA SER A 165 6.50 -9.80 -13.42
C SER A 165 6.08 -10.86 -12.38
N SER A 166 7.03 -11.62 -11.85
CA SER A 166 6.86 -12.58 -10.76
C SER A 166 7.06 -11.98 -9.34
N ASN A 167 7.55 -10.75 -9.21
CA ASN A 167 8.22 -10.32 -7.98
C ASN A 167 7.40 -9.43 -7.05
N THR A 168 6.41 -8.63 -7.48
CA THR A 168 5.63 -7.82 -6.52
C THR A 168 4.41 -8.59 -6.08
N TYR A 169 4.54 -9.38 -5.02
CA TYR A 169 3.47 -10.20 -4.47
C TYR A 169 3.56 -10.24 -2.95
N TYR A 170 2.48 -9.85 -2.28
CA TYR A 170 2.39 -9.87 -0.82
C TYR A 170 1.13 -10.60 -0.38
N SER A 171 1.24 -11.35 0.71
CA SER A 171 0.10 -11.79 1.51
C SER A 171 -0.05 -10.91 2.73
N TYR A 172 -1.29 -10.81 3.20
CA TYR A 172 -1.59 -10.17 4.47
C TYR A 172 -2.63 -10.97 5.25
N VAL A 173 -2.52 -10.88 6.57
CA VAL A 173 -3.51 -11.36 7.53
C VAL A 173 -3.74 -10.25 8.54
N LEU A 174 -5.00 -9.91 8.79
CA LEU A 174 -5.45 -9.05 9.89
C LEU A 174 -6.28 -9.94 10.82
N ASP A 175 -5.97 -9.96 12.11
CA ASP A 175 -6.56 -10.89 13.07
C ASP A 175 -7.01 -10.17 14.36
N LYS A 176 -7.85 -10.84 15.14
CA LYS A 176 -8.26 -10.44 16.49
C LYS A 176 -7.22 -10.78 17.54
N LYS A 177 -6.29 -11.69 17.23
CA LYS A 177 -5.22 -12.11 18.13
C LYS A 177 -3.90 -11.58 17.64
N LYS A 178 -3.04 -11.20 18.58
CA LYS A 178 -1.67 -10.83 18.25
C LYS A 178 -0.86 -12.05 17.80
N ASN A 179 0.01 -11.83 16.82
CA ASN A 179 1.00 -12.80 16.39
C ASN A 179 2.22 -12.84 17.33
N ALA A 180 3.22 -13.65 16.99
CA ALA A 180 4.44 -13.78 17.78
C ALA A 180 5.27 -12.47 17.89
N GLN A 181 4.98 -11.47 17.05
CA GLN A 181 5.60 -10.15 17.05
C GLN A 181 4.74 -9.10 17.78
N ASP A 182 3.75 -9.53 18.57
CA ASP A 182 2.83 -8.66 19.32
C ASP A 182 1.99 -7.71 18.43
N SER A 183 1.75 -8.09 17.16
CA SER A 183 0.94 -7.31 16.21
C SER A 183 -0.33 -8.06 15.80
N TYR A 184 -1.40 -7.32 15.51
CA TYR A 184 -2.66 -7.87 15.00
C TYR A 184 -2.66 -8.14 13.49
N PHE A 185 -1.55 -7.91 12.81
CA PHE A 185 -1.43 -8.17 11.38
C PHE A 185 -0.08 -8.79 11.02
N THR A 186 -0.07 -9.48 9.89
CA THR A 186 1.13 -10.03 9.26
C THR A 186 1.11 -9.61 7.80
N ILE A 187 2.24 -9.11 7.28
CA ILE A 187 2.42 -8.80 5.86
C ILE A 187 3.69 -9.53 5.43
N GLU A 188 3.56 -10.44 4.47
CA GLU A 188 4.68 -11.25 3.98
C GLU A 188 4.90 -10.98 2.51
N TYR A 189 6.17 -10.77 2.16
CA TYR A 189 6.61 -10.73 0.78
C TYR A 189 6.79 -12.16 0.27
N LEU A 190 6.06 -12.50 -0.79
CA LEU A 190 6.07 -13.82 -1.38
C LEU A 190 6.95 -13.78 -2.63
N LYS A 191 8.14 -14.38 -2.55
CA LYS A 191 8.94 -14.67 -3.75
C LYS A 191 8.26 -15.81 -4.50
N GLN A 192 7.86 -15.56 -5.75
CA GLN A 192 7.48 -16.63 -6.67
C GLN A 192 8.72 -17.32 -7.24
#